data_AF-D3Q811-F1
#
_entry.id   AF-D3Q811-F1
#
_cell.length_a   1.000
_cell.length_b   1.000
_cell.length_c   1.000
_cell.angle_alpha   90.00
_cell.angle_beta   90.00
_cell.angle_gamma   90.00
#
_symmetry.space_group_name_H-M   'P 1'
#
loop_
_entity.id
_entity.type
_entity.pdbx_description
1 polymer ?
#
loop_
_entity_poly.entity_id
_entity_poly.type
_entity_poly.pdbx_seq_one_letter_code
_entity_poly.pdbx_strand_id
1 'polypeptide(L)'
;MKTDRWFHCSRTVAASGDALTLLRERLDCLYAAGDADGYSLVVVALAPEAGGFDRLAMRLSYARILSEATGVPAAMTGAALAVALINRDRNLSATLAMLRMRLGRATTTGRPPRVWLERLPAELPMAYELLDELSELSTSQH
;
A
#
# COMPACT_ATOMS: atom_id res chain seq x y z
N MET A 1 -30.17 7.36 36.93
CA MET A 1 -30.02 6.64 35.64
C MET A 1 -28.75 7.16 34.99
N LYS A 2 -27.81 6.26 34.68
CA LYS A 2 -26.45 6.62 34.23
C LYS A 2 -26.46 6.90 32.72
N THR A 3 -25.86 8.02 32.34
CA THR A 3 -25.65 8.52 30.98
C THR A 3 -24.79 7.59 30.14
N ASP A 4 -25.30 7.17 28.99
CA ASP A 4 -24.56 6.47 27.95
C ASP A 4 -23.45 7.36 27.39
N ARG A 5 -22.19 6.93 27.60
CA ARG A 5 -21.03 7.51 26.92
C ARG A 5 -20.85 6.81 25.59
N TRP A 6 -21.23 7.50 24.52
CA TRP A 6 -20.91 7.10 23.16
C TRP A 6 -19.41 7.29 22.95
N PHE A 7 -18.72 6.22 22.56
CA PHE A 7 -17.30 6.30 22.20
C PHE A 7 -17.15 7.14 20.94
N HIS A 8 -16.83 8.43 21.10
CA HIS A 8 -16.31 9.24 20.01
C HIS A 8 -14.87 8.78 19.73
N CYS A 9 -14.72 7.78 18.86
CA CYS A 9 -13.46 7.55 18.17
C CYS A 9 -13.28 8.65 17.12
N SER A 10 -12.89 9.86 17.55
CA SER A 10 -12.32 10.86 16.66
C SER A 10 -10.86 10.50 16.36
N ARG A 11 -10.65 9.31 15.81
CA ARG A 11 -9.39 9.02 15.12
C ARG A 11 -9.66 9.48 13.71
N THR A 12 -9.21 10.69 13.38
CA THR A 12 -9.10 11.15 12.00
C THR A 12 -8.21 10.14 11.29
N VAL A 13 -8.85 9.15 10.67
CA VAL A 13 -8.21 8.33 9.65
C VAL A 13 -7.87 9.34 8.58
N ALA A 14 -6.58 9.67 8.43
CA ALA A 14 -6.11 10.48 7.31
C ALA A 14 -6.80 9.93 6.07
N ALA A 15 -7.64 10.76 5.45
CA ALA A 15 -8.42 10.34 4.30
C ALA A 15 -7.43 9.73 3.29
N SER A 16 -7.83 8.66 2.61
CA SER A 16 -6.97 7.93 1.66
C SER A 16 -6.28 8.81 0.60
N GLY A 17 -6.68 10.07 0.43
CA GLY A 17 -5.99 11.08 -0.37
C GLY A 17 -4.66 11.58 0.20
N ASP A 18 -4.42 11.47 1.51
CA ASP A 18 -3.19 11.96 2.15
C ASP A 18 -2.00 11.03 1.83
N ALA A 19 -2.20 9.70 1.91
CA ALA A 19 -1.13 8.74 1.66
C ALA A 19 -0.66 8.68 0.20
N LEU A 20 -1.57 8.86 -0.78
CA LEU A 20 -1.19 8.93 -2.19
C LEU A 20 -0.45 10.24 -2.50
N THR A 21 -0.89 11.35 -1.91
CA THR A 21 -0.20 12.65 -2.04
C THR A 21 1.21 12.55 -1.45
N LEU A 22 1.36 12.00 -0.24
CA LEU A 22 2.66 11.76 0.38
C LEU A 22 3.56 10.83 -0.45
N LEU A 23 2.98 9.81 -1.09
CA LEU A 23 3.73 8.92 -1.99
C LEU A 23 4.24 9.69 -3.22
N ARG A 24 3.42 10.56 -3.81
CA ARG A 24 3.80 11.42 -4.94
C ARG A 24 4.87 12.44 -4.55
N GLU A 25 4.70 13.15 -3.43
CA GLU A 25 5.74 14.05 -2.88
C GLU A 25 7.05 13.31 -2.65
N ARG A 26 6.99 12.06 -2.18
CA ARG A 26 8.19 11.25 -1.98
C ARG A 26 8.85 10.87 -3.31
N LEU A 27 8.07 10.58 -4.35
CA LEU A 27 8.60 10.39 -5.70
C LEU A 27 9.27 11.67 -6.20
N ASP A 28 8.62 12.83 -6.10
CA ASP A 28 9.24 14.12 -6.48
C ASP A 28 10.62 14.29 -5.83
N CYS A 29 10.73 14.03 -4.52
CA CYS A 29 12.01 14.09 -3.81
C CYS A 29 13.04 13.08 -4.34
N LEU A 30 12.64 11.83 -4.61
CA LEU A 30 13.56 10.79 -5.10
C LEU A 30 14.09 11.11 -6.51
N TYR A 31 13.22 11.58 -7.41
CA TYR A 31 13.61 11.97 -8.76
C TYR A 31 14.46 13.24 -8.76
N ALA A 32 14.13 14.23 -7.93
CA ALA A 32 14.95 15.44 -7.78
C ALA A 32 16.35 15.14 -7.21
N ALA A 33 16.47 14.12 -6.35
CA ALA A 33 17.75 13.66 -5.80
C ALA A 33 18.53 12.73 -6.74
N GLY A 34 17.91 12.17 -7.78
CA GLY A 34 18.52 11.17 -8.66
C GLY A 34 18.61 9.77 -8.03
N ASP A 35 17.85 9.49 -6.98
CA ASP A 35 17.90 8.24 -6.22
C ASP A 35 16.85 7.20 -6.68
N ALA A 36 15.97 7.55 -7.62
CA ALA A 36 14.82 6.74 -8.03
C ALA A 36 15.21 5.29 -8.43
N ASP A 37 16.37 5.08 -9.04
CA ASP A 37 16.87 3.75 -9.46
C ASP A 37 17.09 2.78 -8.29
N GLY A 38 17.36 3.32 -7.10
CA GLY A 38 17.51 2.59 -5.85
C GLY A 38 16.18 2.13 -5.25
N TYR A 39 15.05 2.56 -5.79
CA TYR A 39 13.73 2.30 -5.24
C TYR A 39 12.83 1.50 -6.19
N SER A 40 11.85 0.85 -5.60
CA SER A 40 10.75 0.15 -6.26
C SER A 40 9.45 0.47 -5.56
N LEU A 41 8.33 0.29 -6.26
CA LEU A 41 7.03 0.16 -5.62
C LEU A 41 6.84 -1.30 -5.22
N VAL A 42 6.53 -1.54 -3.94
CA VAL A 42 5.98 -2.82 -3.51
C VAL A 42 4.47 -2.75 -3.60
N VAL A 43 3.88 -3.66 -4.36
CA VAL A 43 2.45 -3.72 -4.60
C VAL A 43 1.87 -4.96 -3.95
N VAL A 44 0.80 -4.76 -3.19
CA VAL A 44 0.04 -5.81 -2.51
C VAL A 44 -1.38 -5.81 -3.05
N ALA A 45 -1.76 -6.89 -3.73
CA ALA A 45 -3.14 -7.11 -4.17
C ALA A 45 -3.91 -7.97 -3.18
N LEU A 46 -5.10 -7.48 -2.84
CA LEU A 46 -6.06 -8.24 -2.06
C LEU A 46 -6.64 -9.40 -2.86
N ALA A 47 -6.96 -10.48 -2.15
CA ALA A 47 -7.72 -11.57 -2.74
C ALA A 47 -9.13 -11.06 -3.13
N PRO A 48 -9.62 -11.37 -4.35
CA PRO A 48 -10.92 -10.90 -4.84
C PRO A 48 -12.10 -11.48 -4.04
N GLU A 49 -11.86 -12.55 -3.30
CA GLU A 49 -12.84 -13.28 -2.47
C GLU A 49 -13.28 -12.50 -1.22
N ALA A 50 -12.64 -11.37 -0.94
CA ALA A 50 -12.99 -10.48 0.16
C ALA A 50 -14.25 -9.66 -0.16
N GLY A 51 -15.36 -9.94 0.51
CA GLY A 51 -16.59 -9.15 0.42
C GLY A 51 -16.63 -7.96 1.40
N GLY A 52 -17.36 -6.90 1.03
CA GLY A 52 -17.85 -5.85 1.95
C GLY A 52 -16.81 -5.26 2.92
N PHE A 53 -17.15 -5.27 4.21
CA PHE A 53 -16.35 -4.66 5.29
C PHE A 53 -15.00 -5.36 5.51
N ASP A 54 -14.94 -6.68 5.32
CA ASP A 54 -13.71 -7.46 5.50
C ASP A 54 -12.64 -7.06 4.49
N ARG A 55 -13.05 -6.68 3.27
CA ARG A 55 -12.15 -6.13 2.26
C ARG A 55 -11.53 -4.82 2.73
N LEU A 56 -12.31 -3.89 3.29
CA LEU A 56 -11.77 -2.63 3.81
C LEU A 56 -10.84 -2.87 5.01
N ALA A 57 -11.22 -3.75 5.94
CA ALA A 57 -10.41 -4.09 7.10
C ALA A 57 -9.07 -4.73 6.69
N MET A 58 -9.07 -5.62 5.70
CA MET A 58 -7.85 -6.18 5.14
C MET A 58 -7.01 -5.13 4.43
N ARG A 59 -7.62 -4.21 3.66
CA ARG A 59 -6.90 -3.12 2.99
C ARG A 59 -6.15 -2.25 3.97
N LEU A 60 -6.82 -1.82 5.04
CA LEU A 60 -6.21 -1.01 6.09
C LEU A 60 -5.10 -1.78 6.81
N SER A 61 -5.32 -3.07 7.08
CA SER A 61 -4.31 -3.94 7.71
C SER A 61 -3.08 -4.11 6.82
N TYR A 62 -3.27 -4.31 5.52
CA TYR A 62 -2.19 -4.49 4.55
C TYR A 62 -1.42 -3.19 4.35
N ALA A 63 -2.10 -2.05 4.19
CA ALA A 63 -1.46 -0.75 4.14
C ALA A 63 -0.63 -0.48 5.39
N ARG A 64 -1.14 -0.81 6.58
CA ARG A 64 -0.37 -0.69 7.82
C ARG A 64 0.87 -1.59 7.84
N ILE A 65 0.73 -2.87 7.50
CA ILE A 65 1.85 -3.82 7.44
C ILE A 65 2.91 -3.34 6.43
N LEU A 66 2.47 -2.83 5.29
CA LEU A 66 3.32 -2.31 4.23
C LEU A 66 4.09 -1.06 4.69
N SER A 67 3.40 -0.12 5.35
CA SER A 67 4.05 1.06 5.93
C SER A 67 5.10 0.70 6.97
N GLU A 68 4.78 -0.25 7.87
CA GLU A 68 5.71 -0.69 8.91
C GLU A 68 6.93 -1.44 8.33
N ALA A 69 6.74 -2.19 7.25
CA ALA A 69 7.83 -2.95 6.62
C ALA A 69 8.76 -2.09 5.77
N THR A 70 8.23 -1.03 5.15
CA THR A 70 8.99 -0.14 4.26
C THR A 70 9.51 1.11 4.96
N GLY A 71 8.93 1.49 6.09
CA GLY A 71 9.22 2.75 6.78
C GLY A 71 8.67 3.98 6.06
N VAL A 72 7.84 3.79 5.02
CA VAL A 72 7.24 4.86 4.20
C VAL A 72 5.71 4.68 4.19
N PRO A 73 4.91 5.75 4.19
CA PRO A 73 3.46 5.62 4.08
C PRO A 73 3.03 4.79 2.86
N ALA A 74 2.20 3.78 3.09
CA ALA A 74 1.53 3.02 2.04
C ALA A 74 0.27 3.73 1.58
N ALA A 75 0.16 3.95 0.26
CA ALA A 75 -1.05 4.42 -0.38
C ALA A 75 -1.97 3.24 -0.71
N MET A 76 -3.27 3.41 -0.52
CA MET A 76 -4.27 2.48 -1.02
C MET A 76 -4.70 2.95 -2.41
N THR A 77 -4.35 2.22 -3.46
CA THR A 77 -4.70 2.55 -4.84
C THR A 77 -5.92 1.72 -5.28
N GLY A 78 -6.87 2.37 -5.97
CA GLY A 78 -8.09 1.73 -6.47
C GLY A 78 -8.94 1.05 -5.38
N ALA A 79 -9.60 -0.06 -5.72
CA ALA A 79 -10.40 -0.87 -4.80
C ALA A 79 -9.67 -2.09 -4.20
N ALA A 80 -8.48 -2.44 -4.69
CA ALA A 80 -7.88 -3.76 -4.46
C ALA A 80 -6.37 -3.76 -4.19
N LEU A 81 -5.72 -2.59 -4.19
CA LEU A 81 -4.27 -2.49 -4.13
C LEU A 81 -3.82 -1.61 -2.96
N ALA A 82 -2.69 -1.99 -2.38
CA ALA A 82 -1.90 -1.17 -1.46
C ALA A 82 -0.47 -1.12 -1.99
N VAL A 83 0.10 0.09 -2.04
CA VAL A 83 1.37 0.39 -2.69
C VAL A 83 2.23 1.21 -1.74
N ALA A 84 3.53 0.91 -1.67
CA ALA A 84 4.49 1.74 -0.95
C ALA A 84 5.84 1.72 -1.66
N LEU A 85 6.67 2.74 -1.39
CA LEU A 85 8.07 2.74 -1.83
C LEU A 85 8.91 1.82 -0.96
N ILE A 86 9.79 1.05 -1.59
CA ILE A 86 10.79 0.22 -0.93
C ILE A 86 12.15 0.47 -1.55
N ASN A 87 13.17 0.64 -0.71
CA ASN A 87 14.56 0.68 -1.16
C ASN A 87 15.00 -0.74 -1.54
N ARG A 88 15.68 -0.88 -2.68
CA ARG A 88 16.17 -2.12 -3.28
C ARG A 88 17.50 -2.61 -2.70
N ASP A 89 17.99 -1.99 -1.63
CA ASP A 89 19.21 -2.39 -0.91
C ASP A 89 19.20 -3.86 -0.44
N ARG A 90 20.33 -4.31 0.13
CA ARG A 90 20.65 -5.72 0.44
C ARG A 90 19.64 -6.48 1.32
N ASN A 91 18.68 -5.81 1.93
CA ASN A 91 17.65 -6.41 2.79
C ASN A 91 16.31 -6.65 2.09
N LEU A 92 16.16 -6.32 0.81
CA LEU A 92 14.89 -6.43 0.08
C LEU A 92 14.26 -7.83 0.21
N SER A 93 15.05 -8.89 0.06
CA SER A 93 14.57 -10.28 0.16
C SER A 93 14.03 -10.60 1.56
N ALA A 94 14.70 -10.15 2.62
CA ALA A 94 14.26 -10.35 3.99
C ALA A 94 12.99 -9.55 4.30
N THR A 95 12.93 -8.30 3.84
CA THR A 95 11.75 -7.44 3.96
C THR A 95 10.54 -8.05 3.25
N LEU A 96 10.71 -8.56 2.01
CA LEU A 96 9.65 -9.22 1.26
C LEU A 96 9.20 -10.53 1.92
N ALA A 97 10.11 -11.33 2.47
CA ALA A 97 9.77 -12.55 3.18
C ALA A 97 8.96 -12.25 4.45
N MET A 98 9.40 -11.26 5.23
CA MET A 98 8.67 -10.76 6.40
C MET A 98 7.29 -10.23 5.99
N LEU A 99 7.22 -9.43 4.92
CA LEU A 99 5.98 -8.86 4.42
C LEU A 99 4.98 -9.97 4.06
N ARG A 100 5.39 -10.94 3.25
CA ARG A 100 4.54 -12.09 2.87
C ARG A 100 4.05 -12.87 4.07
N MET A 101 4.91 -13.10 5.07
CA MET A 101 4.51 -13.78 6.31
C MET A 101 3.45 -12.98 7.08
N ARG A 102 3.68 -11.68 7.29
CA ARG A 102 2.77 -10.81 8.05
C ARG A 102 1.44 -10.63 7.33
N LEU A 103 1.47 -10.43 6.02
CA LEU A 103 0.28 -10.34 5.18
C LEU A 103 -0.50 -11.67 5.14
N GLY A 104 0.20 -12.81 5.10
CA GLY A 104 -0.42 -14.13 5.19
C GLY A 104 -1.12 -14.37 6.52
N ARG A 105 -0.63 -13.82 7.64
CA ARG A 105 -1.33 -13.87 8.94
C ARG A 105 -2.52 -12.93 9.03
N ALA A 106 -2.50 -11.85 8.25
CA ALA A 106 -3.57 -10.86 8.20
C ALA A 106 -4.67 -11.21 7.16
N THR A 107 -4.48 -12.25 6.35
CA THR A 107 -5.51 -12.70 5.41
C THR A 107 -6.59 -13.50 6.13
N THR A 108 -7.85 -13.22 5.81
CA THR A 108 -9.01 -13.98 6.30
C THR A 108 -9.56 -14.93 5.25
N THR A 109 -9.10 -14.83 4.00
CA THR A 109 -9.63 -15.55 2.83
C THR A 109 -9.00 -16.93 2.61
N GLY A 110 -8.08 -17.35 3.49
CA GLY A 110 -7.32 -18.61 3.32
C GLY A 110 -6.30 -18.60 2.17
N ARG A 111 -6.32 -17.57 1.31
CA ARG A 111 -5.33 -17.33 0.26
C ARG A 111 -4.39 -16.18 0.64
N PRO A 112 -3.07 -16.35 0.45
CA PRO A 112 -2.13 -15.27 0.68
C PRO A 112 -2.32 -14.18 -0.39
N PRO A 113 -2.15 -12.89 -0.04
CA PRO A 113 -2.21 -11.82 -1.01
C PRO A 113 -1.05 -11.92 -2.00
N ARG A 114 -1.27 -11.41 -3.22
CA ARG A 114 -0.21 -11.31 -4.21
C ARG A 114 0.67 -10.12 -3.87
N VAL A 115 1.98 -10.36 -3.84
CA VAL A 115 3.00 -9.34 -3.54
C VAL A 115 4.04 -9.38 -4.63
N TRP A 116 4.22 -8.27 -5.31
CA TRP A 116 5.26 -8.08 -6.32
C TRP A 116 5.91 -6.71 -6.20
N LEU A 117 6.98 -6.52 -6.97
CA LEU A 117 7.70 -5.27 -7.07
C LEU A 117 7.54 -4.72 -8.47
N GLU A 118 7.22 -3.43 -8.56
CA GLU A 118 7.35 -2.65 -9.78
C GLU A 118 8.58 -1.75 -9.66
N ARG A 119 9.41 -1.72 -10.70
CA ARG A 119 10.53 -0.78 -10.74
C ARG A 119 10.00 0.61 -11.06
N LEU A 120 10.59 1.61 -10.41
CA LEU A 120 10.31 2.98 -10.79
C LEU A 120 10.84 3.24 -12.21
N PRO A 121 10.06 3.89 -13.09
CA PRO A 121 10.53 4.33 -14.40
C PRO A 121 11.70 5.31 -14.30
N ALA A 122 12.42 5.54 -15.39
CA ALA A 122 13.53 6.51 -15.39
C ALA A 122 13.05 7.97 -15.24
N GLU A 123 11.80 8.25 -15.61
CA GLU A 123 11.23 9.60 -15.62
C GLU A 123 10.05 9.73 -14.66
N LEU A 124 9.98 10.85 -13.96
CA LEU A 124 8.93 11.15 -12.98
C LEU A 124 7.51 11.10 -13.58
N PRO A 125 7.22 11.66 -14.78
CA PRO A 125 5.89 11.55 -15.37
C PRO A 125 5.42 10.10 -15.55
N MET A 126 6.31 9.21 -15.97
CA MET A 126 6.01 7.79 -16.12
C MET A 126 5.78 7.11 -14.76
N ALA A 127 6.44 7.57 -13.69
CA ALA A 127 6.17 7.07 -12.34
C ALA A 127 4.76 7.44 -11.86
N TYR A 128 4.25 8.60 -12.26
CA TYR A 128 2.87 8.99 -12.02
C TYR A 128 1.90 8.16 -12.85
N GLU A 129 2.18 7.94 -14.13
CA GLU A 129 1.38 7.02 -14.97
C GLU A 129 1.31 5.62 -14.35
N LEU A 130 2.43 5.08 -13.86
CA LEU A 130 2.45 3.78 -13.17
C LEU A 130 1.55 3.77 -11.92
N LEU A 131 1.54 4.84 -11.11
CA LEU A 131 0.64 4.93 -9.94
C LEU A 131 -0.83 5.02 -10.34
N ASP A 132 -1.12 5.68 -11.45
CA ASP A 132 -2.48 5.81 -11.97
C ASP A 132 -2.95 4.47 -12.59
N GLU A 133 -2.11 3.77 -13.34
CA GLU A 133 -2.36 2.39 -13.82
C GLU A 133 -2.62 1.42 -12.65
N LEU A 134 -1.81 1.50 -11.59
CA LEU A 134 -2.01 0.74 -10.36
C LEU A 134 -3.28 1.14 -9.60
N SER A 135 -3.88 2.28 -9.89
CA SER A 135 -5.20 2.66 -9.36
C SER A 135 -6.33 2.06 -10.20
N GLU A 136 -6.14 1.99 -11.51
CA GLU A 136 -7.11 1.49 -12.49
C GLU A 136 -7.17 -0.05 -12.59
N LEU A 137 -6.07 -0.75 -12.30
CA LEU A 137 -5.98 -2.22 -12.28
C LEU A 137 -6.99 -2.91 -11.35
N SER A 138 -7.64 -2.15 -10.47
CA SER A 138 -8.70 -2.63 -9.58
C SER A 138 -10.06 -2.87 -10.27
N THR A 139 -10.23 -2.42 -11.51
CA THR A 139 -11.52 -2.45 -12.24
C THR A 139 -11.68 -3.64 -13.20
N SER A 140 -10.59 -4.30 -13.60
CA SER A 140 -10.59 -5.28 -14.70
C SER A 140 -10.66 -6.75 -14.26
N GLN A 141 -10.95 -7.03 -12.99
CA GLN A 141 -11.24 -8.39 -12.49
C GLN A 141 -12.74 -8.55 -12.22
N HIS A 142 -13.51 -8.57 -13.30
CA HIS A 142 -14.89 -9.06 -13.34
C HIS A 142 -14.98 -10.23 -14.31
#